data_AF-A0A524N805-F1
#
_entry.id   AF-A0A524N805-F1
#
_cell.length_a   1.000
_cell.length_b   1.000
_cell.length_c   1.000
_cell.angle_alpha   90.00
_cell.angle_beta   90.00
_cell.angle_gamma   90.00
#
_symmetry.space_group_name_H-M   'P 1'
#
loop_
_entity.id
_entity.type
_entity.pdbx_description
1 polymer ?
#
loop_
_entity_poly.entity_id
_entity_poly.type
_entity_poly.pdbx_seq_one_letter_code
_entity_poly.pdbx_strand_id
1 'polypeptide(L)'
;MATLPIVAAVGAMVVLTTSLVVSKYLLDAVLHFAWPVAVYVALLGLVGYGPSVWWCRYTARRWATGRLGPDIGLSPRWSDLGWGPVVWLCALGAQVVAASVVVALGVPISSNTDAINEASVDRTYVVSLVIIAVVAAPIVEEMIFRGVVLRGLRSRMPTVIAVVLQGVLFGAAHVDPVHGVGNVGLVLVLSGVGIAFGVASHLFRRIGPSIVAHALFNGAVLLVVLTGVADRLQNAISEREEVGVVDQPYVAEVDRDGDAISIRESIRLGDIVHDDERVGIEDTHVVE
;
A
#
# COMPACT_ATOMS: atom_id res chain seq x y z
N MET A 1 -5.61 18.43 -24.74
CA MET A 1 -6.55 18.04 -23.65
C MET A 1 -6.99 19.33 -22.98
N ALA A 2 -8.28 19.52 -22.75
CA ALA A 2 -8.78 20.67 -22.00
C ALA A 2 -8.10 20.70 -20.62
N THR A 3 -7.60 21.86 -20.23
CA THR A 3 -7.09 22.10 -18.88
C THR A 3 -8.26 22.50 -17.99
N LEU A 4 -8.21 22.09 -16.73
CA LEU A 4 -9.14 22.55 -15.69
C LEU A 4 -8.45 23.65 -14.89
N PRO A 5 -9.18 24.57 -14.22
CA PRO A 5 -8.53 25.55 -13.38
C PRO A 5 -7.90 24.88 -12.15
N ILE A 6 -6.83 25.48 -11.60
CA ILE A 6 -6.12 24.92 -10.43
C ILE A 6 -7.03 24.67 -9.22
N VAL A 7 -8.09 25.48 -9.03
CA VAL A 7 -9.07 25.30 -7.95
C VAL A 7 -9.81 23.97 -8.04
N ALA A 8 -9.97 23.39 -9.24
CA ALA A 8 -10.55 22.07 -9.42
C ALA A 8 -9.63 20.98 -8.84
N ALA A 9 -8.31 21.12 -9.04
CA ALA A 9 -7.32 20.19 -8.47
C ALA A 9 -7.26 20.28 -6.94
N VAL A 10 -7.20 21.51 -6.40
CA VAL A 10 -7.18 21.73 -4.94
C VAL A 10 -8.44 21.15 -4.29
N GLY A 11 -9.62 21.46 -4.83
CA GLY A 11 -10.86 20.91 -4.30
C GLY A 11 -10.96 19.39 -4.45
N ALA A 12 -10.35 18.81 -5.48
CA ALA A 12 -10.33 17.34 -5.65
C ALA A 12 -9.52 16.67 -4.54
N MET A 13 -8.38 17.25 -4.16
CA MET A 13 -7.57 16.76 -3.05
C MET A 13 -8.34 16.87 -1.72
N VAL A 14 -8.94 18.03 -1.45
CA VAL A 14 -9.71 18.26 -0.21
C VAL A 14 -10.89 17.29 -0.11
N VAL A 15 -11.65 17.11 -1.19
CA VAL A 15 -12.81 16.20 -1.21
C VAL A 15 -12.35 14.76 -0.97
N LEU A 16 -11.34 14.29 -1.71
CA LEU A 16 -10.86 12.90 -1.59
C LEU A 16 -10.34 12.61 -0.18
N THR A 17 -9.46 13.46 0.36
CA THR A 17 -8.87 13.20 1.69
C THR A 17 -9.93 13.26 2.79
N THR A 18 -10.81 14.28 2.75
CA THR A 18 -11.88 14.41 3.73
C THR A 18 -12.84 13.22 3.67
N SER A 19 -13.25 12.79 2.48
CA SER A 19 -14.20 11.68 2.34
C SER A 19 -13.61 10.34 2.76
N LEU A 20 -12.34 10.08 2.46
CA LEU A 20 -11.66 8.86 2.89
C LEU A 20 -11.44 8.82 4.41
N VAL A 21 -11.03 9.94 5.02
CA VAL A 21 -10.88 10.03 6.48
C VAL A 21 -12.22 9.82 7.17
N VAL A 22 -13.28 10.50 6.72
CA VAL A 22 -14.64 10.31 7.24
C VAL A 22 -15.09 8.87 7.07
N SER A 23 -14.83 8.26 5.91
CA SER A 23 -15.18 6.86 5.64
C SER A 23 -14.44 5.88 6.55
N LYS A 24 -13.18 6.15 6.91
CA LYS A 24 -12.40 5.33 7.86
C LYS A 24 -13.05 5.33 9.24
N TYR A 25 -13.29 6.50 9.82
CA TYR A 25 -13.93 6.60 11.13
C TYR A 25 -15.36 6.06 11.14
N LEU A 26 -16.10 6.24 10.04
CA LEU A 26 -17.42 5.65 9.89
C LEU A 26 -17.35 4.12 9.89
N LEU A 27 -16.38 3.53 9.18
CA LEU A 27 -16.18 2.08 9.17
C LEU A 27 -15.95 1.55 10.58
N ASP A 28 -14.99 2.12 11.30
CA ASP A 28 -14.66 1.72 12.67
C ASP A 28 -15.89 1.80 13.60
N ALA A 29 -16.71 2.84 13.41
CA ALA A 29 -17.94 3.03 14.14
C ALA A 29 -19.05 2.04 13.78
N VAL A 30 -19.04 1.41 12.59
CA VAL A 30 -20.11 0.49 12.17
C VAL A 30 -19.71 -0.99 12.12
N LEU A 31 -18.41 -1.31 12.16
CA LEU A 31 -17.91 -2.69 12.03
C LEU A 31 -18.49 -3.65 13.08
N HIS A 32 -18.90 -3.15 14.25
CA HIS A 32 -19.46 -3.95 15.33
C HIS A 32 -20.90 -4.42 15.10
N PHE A 33 -21.62 -3.89 14.09
CA PHE A 33 -23.02 -4.25 13.85
C PHE A 33 -23.23 -5.55 13.04
N ALA A 34 -22.13 -6.22 12.63
CA ALA A 34 -22.17 -7.51 11.90
C ALA A 34 -23.13 -7.54 10.69
N TRP A 35 -23.23 -6.42 9.97
CA TRP A 35 -24.12 -6.31 8.82
C TRP A 35 -23.67 -7.13 7.60
N PRO A 36 -24.56 -7.38 6.61
CA PRO A 36 -24.16 -8.00 5.36
C PRO A 36 -23.07 -7.21 4.62
N VAL A 37 -22.13 -7.93 3.99
CA VAL A 37 -21.06 -7.42 3.09
C VAL A 37 -21.52 -6.21 2.28
N ALA A 38 -22.65 -6.36 1.58
CA ALA A 38 -23.16 -5.39 0.63
C ALA A 38 -23.44 -4.03 1.28
N VAL A 39 -23.80 -4.00 2.57
CA VAL A 39 -24.05 -2.75 3.30
C VAL A 39 -22.75 -2.01 3.55
N TYR A 40 -21.70 -2.69 4.01
CA TYR A 40 -20.39 -2.06 4.20
C TYR A 40 -19.80 -1.56 2.87
N VAL A 41 -19.85 -2.37 1.81
CA VAL A 41 -19.40 -1.97 0.47
C VAL A 41 -20.16 -0.75 -0.02
N ALA A 42 -21.49 -0.74 0.10
CA ALA A 42 -22.31 0.40 -0.31
C ALA A 42 -22.01 1.65 0.52
N LEU A 43 -21.90 1.52 1.83
CA LEU A 43 -21.63 2.64 2.73
C LEU A 43 -20.25 3.24 2.49
N LEU A 44 -19.20 2.41 2.46
CA LEU A 44 -17.83 2.83 2.18
C LEU A 44 -17.69 3.41 0.77
N GLY A 45 -18.28 2.76 -0.22
CA GLY A 45 -18.28 3.25 -1.59
C GLY A 45 -18.97 4.62 -1.71
N LEU A 46 -20.12 4.77 -1.08
CA LEU A 46 -20.90 6.01 -1.14
C LEU A 46 -20.23 7.14 -0.36
N VAL A 47 -19.79 6.90 0.88
CA VAL A 47 -19.21 7.93 1.75
C VAL A 47 -17.77 8.23 1.35
N GLY A 48 -16.96 7.20 1.09
CA GLY A 48 -15.56 7.34 0.72
C GLY A 48 -15.35 7.90 -0.69
N TYR A 49 -16.11 7.40 -1.67
CA TYR A 49 -15.87 7.75 -3.09
C TYR A 49 -16.98 8.56 -3.76
N GLY A 50 -18.21 8.56 -3.23
CA GLY A 50 -19.32 9.35 -3.76
C GLY A 50 -19.01 10.84 -3.89
N PRO A 51 -18.44 11.51 -2.86
CA PRO A 51 -18.02 12.91 -2.95
C PRO A 51 -17.03 13.17 -4.09
N SER A 52 -16.06 12.28 -4.30
CA SER A 52 -15.06 12.39 -5.36
C SER A 52 -15.68 12.25 -6.75
N VAL A 53 -16.58 11.28 -6.95
CA VAL A 53 -17.33 11.13 -8.20
C VAL A 53 -18.19 12.36 -8.46
N TRP A 54 -18.87 12.88 -7.44
CA TRP A 54 -19.64 14.11 -7.54
C TRP A 54 -18.76 15.30 -7.91
N TRP A 55 -17.58 15.45 -7.29
CA TRP A 55 -16.64 16.52 -7.60
C TRP A 55 -16.14 16.47 -9.05
N CYS A 56 -15.83 15.29 -9.57
CA CYS A 56 -15.50 15.11 -10.99
C CYS A 56 -16.65 15.55 -11.92
N ARG A 57 -17.90 15.27 -11.57
CA ARG A 57 -19.06 15.72 -12.36
C ARG A 57 -19.30 17.22 -12.23
N TYR A 58 -19.17 17.75 -11.02
CA TYR A 58 -19.31 19.18 -10.73
C TYR A 58 -18.27 19.99 -11.51
N THR A 59 -17.00 19.60 -11.44
CA THR A 59 -15.90 20.25 -12.14
C THR A 59 -16.10 20.23 -13.66
N ALA A 60 -16.48 19.08 -14.22
CA ALA A 60 -16.77 18.94 -15.65
C ALA A 60 -17.90 19.89 -16.11
N ARG A 61 -18.98 20.01 -15.32
CA ARG A 61 -20.11 20.91 -15.64
C ARG A 61 -19.78 22.39 -15.45
N ARG A 62 -18.99 22.69 -14.43
CA ARG A 62 -18.71 24.08 -14.01
C ARG A 62 -17.66 24.77 -14.87
N TRP A 63 -16.69 24.01 -15.39
CA TRP A 63 -15.52 24.55 -16.09
C TRP A 63 -15.21 23.89 -17.44
N ALA A 64 -15.98 22.89 -17.87
CA ALA A 64 -15.76 22.21 -19.15
C ALA A 64 -17.11 21.92 -19.86
N THR A 65 -17.21 20.80 -20.60
CA THR A 65 -18.40 20.49 -21.41
C THR A 65 -19.51 19.75 -20.65
N GLY A 66 -19.26 19.33 -19.42
CA GLY A 66 -20.15 18.50 -18.60
C GLY A 66 -20.07 17.00 -18.90
N ARG A 67 -19.18 16.57 -19.81
CA ARG A 67 -19.01 15.16 -20.22
C ARG A 67 -17.65 14.65 -19.76
N LEU A 68 -17.65 13.65 -18.88
CA LEU A 68 -16.42 13.12 -18.25
C LEU A 68 -15.37 12.59 -19.25
N GLY A 69 -15.82 12.02 -20.38
CA GLY A 69 -14.92 11.51 -21.42
C GLY A 69 -13.93 12.56 -21.96
N PRO A 70 -14.39 13.62 -22.63
CA PRO A 70 -13.51 14.70 -23.09
C PRO A 70 -12.91 15.51 -21.92
N ASP A 71 -13.66 15.74 -20.85
CA ASP A 71 -13.30 16.72 -19.81
C ASP A 71 -12.27 16.20 -18.80
N ILE A 72 -12.32 14.91 -18.46
CA ILE A 72 -11.37 14.27 -17.53
C ILE A 72 -10.67 13.03 -18.13
N GLY A 73 -11.05 12.60 -19.34
CA GLY A 73 -10.39 11.48 -20.03
C GLY A 73 -11.00 10.12 -19.71
N LEU A 74 -12.19 10.08 -19.09
CA LEU A 74 -12.92 8.85 -18.80
C LEU A 74 -13.61 8.34 -20.08
N SER A 75 -12.81 7.78 -20.98
CA SER A 75 -13.24 7.25 -22.28
C SER A 75 -12.74 5.82 -22.43
N PRO A 76 -13.37 4.84 -21.75
CA PRO A 76 -12.94 3.44 -21.78
C PRO A 76 -12.93 2.85 -23.19
N ARG A 77 -11.93 2.01 -23.48
CA ARG A 77 -11.78 1.28 -24.73
C ARG A 77 -11.33 -0.15 -24.44
N TRP A 78 -11.71 -1.08 -25.31
CA TRP A 78 -11.24 -2.47 -25.22
C TRP A 78 -9.71 -2.60 -25.27
N SER A 79 -9.03 -1.70 -25.97
CA SER A 79 -7.57 -1.65 -26.01
C SER A 79 -6.93 -1.30 -24.66
N ASP A 80 -7.68 -0.75 -23.71
CA ASP A 80 -7.18 -0.45 -22.37
C ASP A 80 -6.86 -1.73 -21.59
N LEU A 81 -7.49 -2.87 -21.91
CA LEU A 81 -7.14 -4.18 -21.34
C LEU A 81 -5.76 -4.67 -21.81
N GLY A 82 -5.32 -4.26 -23.00
CA GLY A 82 -3.97 -4.57 -23.49
C GLY A 82 -2.92 -3.57 -23.02
N TRP A 83 -3.25 -2.27 -23.03
CA TRP A 83 -2.33 -1.22 -22.57
C TRP A 83 -2.17 -1.17 -21.04
N GLY A 84 -3.18 -1.60 -20.28
CA GLY A 84 -3.15 -1.63 -18.82
C GLY A 84 -1.98 -2.45 -18.26
N PRO A 85 -1.81 -3.72 -18.65
CA PRO A 85 -0.64 -4.53 -18.26
C PRO A 85 0.71 -3.88 -18.62
N VAL A 86 0.81 -3.22 -19.77
CA VAL A 86 2.05 -2.52 -20.17
C VAL A 86 2.33 -1.35 -19.22
N VAL A 87 1.30 -0.54 -18.92
CA VAL A 87 1.42 0.56 -17.96
C VAL A 87 1.72 0.04 -16.55
N TRP A 88 1.16 -1.10 -16.16
CA TRP A 88 1.45 -1.77 -14.90
C TRP A 88 2.91 -2.20 -14.79
N LEU A 89 3.49 -2.80 -15.85
CA LEU A 89 4.91 -3.13 -15.89
C LEU A 89 5.81 -1.90 -15.80
N CYS A 90 5.44 -0.80 -16.47
CA CYS A 90 6.16 0.48 -16.32
C CYS A 90 6.09 1.01 -14.89
N ALA A 91 4.93 0.90 -14.25
CA ALA A 91 4.74 1.30 -12.85
C ALA A 91 5.54 0.43 -11.89
N LEU A 92 5.62 -0.89 -12.14
CA LEU A 92 6.49 -1.80 -11.39
C LEU A 92 7.96 -1.43 -11.54
N GLY A 93 8.41 -1.10 -12.76
CA GLY A 93 9.77 -0.59 -12.97
C GLY A 93 10.04 0.71 -12.19
N ALA A 94 9.10 1.66 -12.22
CA ALA A 94 9.21 2.89 -11.43
C ALA A 94 9.22 2.62 -9.92
N GLN A 95 8.42 1.65 -9.46
CA GLN A 95 8.36 1.21 -8.07
C GLN A 95 9.71 0.62 -7.63
N VAL A 96 10.31 -0.25 -8.42
CA VAL A 96 11.63 -0.85 -8.14
C VAL A 96 12.70 0.23 -8.06
N VAL A 97 12.73 1.16 -9.02
CA VAL A 97 13.70 2.27 -9.00
C VAL A 97 13.52 3.13 -7.74
N ALA A 98 12.29 3.51 -7.41
CA ALA A 98 12.01 4.31 -6.23
C ALA A 98 12.36 3.55 -4.94
N ALA A 99 12.02 2.27 -4.84
CA ALA A 99 12.34 1.42 -3.70
C ALA A 99 13.84 1.26 -3.51
N SER A 100 14.61 1.04 -4.58
CA SER A 100 16.07 0.98 -4.52
C SER A 100 16.69 2.27 -3.98
N VAL A 101 16.15 3.44 -4.36
CA VAL A 101 16.60 4.73 -3.81
C VAL A 101 16.26 4.85 -2.33
N VAL A 102 15.04 4.49 -1.94
CA VAL A 102 14.58 4.55 -0.53
C VAL A 102 15.44 3.65 0.36
N VAL A 103 15.72 2.42 -0.09
CA VAL A 103 16.59 1.46 0.60
C VAL A 103 18.03 1.98 0.67
N ALA A 104 18.57 2.49 -0.43
CA ALA A 104 19.93 3.04 -0.45
C ALA A 104 20.12 4.24 0.48
N LEU A 105 19.05 5.00 0.73
CA LEU A 105 19.05 6.16 1.64
C LEU A 105 18.69 5.80 3.08
N GLY A 106 18.39 4.54 3.39
CA GLY A 106 17.97 4.10 4.73
C GLY A 106 16.67 4.75 5.20
N VAL A 107 15.79 5.14 4.27
CA VAL A 107 14.51 5.77 4.60
C VAL A 107 13.54 4.69 5.10
N PRO A 108 12.84 4.89 6.22
CA PRO A 108 11.92 3.90 6.75
C PRO A 108 10.75 3.64 5.81
N ILE A 109 10.37 2.36 5.69
CA ILE A 109 9.23 1.90 4.90
C ILE A 109 8.33 1.07 5.82
N SER A 110 7.17 1.62 6.18
CA SER A 110 6.04 0.88 6.74
C SER A 110 4.96 0.70 5.67
N SER A 111 4.37 -0.48 5.58
CA SER A 111 3.19 -0.70 4.73
C SER A 111 1.97 0.03 5.30
N ASN A 112 0.94 0.22 4.49
CA ASN A 112 -0.38 0.66 4.94
C ASN A 112 -1.40 -0.49 4.91
N THR A 113 -0.93 -1.73 4.71
CA THR A 113 -1.75 -2.94 4.63
C THR A 113 -1.89 -3.67 5.97
N ASP A 114 -1.34 -3.13 7.05
CA ASP A 114 -1.26 -3.84 8.34
C ASP A 114 -2.64 -4.12 8.94
N ALA A 115 -3.59 -3.19 8.76
CA ALA A 115 -4.99 -3.41 9.11
C ALA A 115 -5.65 -4.59 8.36
N ILE A 116 -5.09 -5.01 7.23
CA ILE A 116 -5.54 -6.19 6.47
C ILE A 116 -4.92 -7.46 7.05
N ASN A 117 -3.65 -7.40 7.49
CA ASN A 117 -2.92 -8.53 8.07
C ASN A 117 -3.41 -8.89 9.47
N GLU A 118 -3.74 -7.89 10.29
CA GLU A 118 -4.21 -8.09 11.67
C GLU A 118 -5.67 -8.53 11.76
N ALA A 119 -6.44 -8.30 10.71
CA ALA A 119 -7.81 -8.78 10.66
C ALA A 119 -7.77 -10.32 10.60
N SER A 120 -8.25 -11.00 11.64
CA SER A 120 -8.62 -12.42 11.58
C SER A 120 -9.87 -12.54 10.70
N VAL A 121 -9.68 -12.48 9.38
CA VAL A 121 -10.72 -11.92 8.53
C VAL A 121 -11.90 -12.86 8.29
N ASP A 122 -13.10 -12.45 8.70
CA ASP A 122 -14.36 -12.94 8.15
C ASP A 122 -14.33 -12.80 6.62
N ARG A 123 -14.64 -13.88 5.89
CA ARG A 123 -14.69 -13.93 4.41
C ARG A 123 -15.48 -12.74 3.83
N THR A 124 -16.49 -12.28 4.56
CA THR A 124 -17.32 -11.10 4.28
C THR A 124 -16.51 -9.80 4.13
N TYR A 125 -15.57 -9.55 5.05
CA TYR A 125 -14.73 -8.35 5.04
C TYR A 125 -13.67 -8.42 3.93
N VAL A 126 -13.05 -9.59 3.71
CA VAL A 126 -12.09 -9.79 2.60
C VAL A 126 -12.74 -9.46 1.26
N VAL A 127 -13.91 -10.03 0.98
CA VAL A 127 -14.62 -9.82 -0.30
C VAL A 127 -14.99 -8.34 -0.49
N SER A 128 -15.45 -7.68 0.57
CA SER A 128 -15.75 -6.24 0.55
C SER A 128 -14.52 -5.42 0.19
N LEU A 129 -13.40 -5.72 0.84
CA LEU A 129 -12.12 -5.03 0.66
C LEU A 129 -11.59 -5.22 -0.77
N VAL A 130 -11.64 -6.44 -1.30
CA VAL A 130 -11.23 -6.74 -2.68
C VAL A 130 -12.02 -5.89 -3.67
N ILE A 131 -13.35 -5.85 -3.56
CA ILE A 131 -14.20 -5.10 -4.51
C ILE A 131 -13.87 -3.60 -4.45
N ILE A 132 -13.75 -3.05 -3.25
CA ILE A 132 -13.46 -1.62 -3.08
C ILE A 132 -12.05 -1.29 -3.58
N ALA A 133 -11.03 -2.03 -3.13
CA ALA A 133 -9.63 -1.73 -3.42
C ALA A 133 -9.22 -2.03 -4.86
N VAL A 134 -9.83 -3.03 -5.52
CA VAL A 134 -9.43 -3.45 -6.87
C VAL A 134 -10.32 -2.82 -7.96
N VAL A 135 -11.53 -2.38 -7.62
CA VAL A 135 -12.47 -1.83 -8.61
C VAL A 135 -12.79 -0.36 -8.34
N ALA A 136 -13.37 -0.06 -7.17
CA ALA A 136 -13.87 1.29 -6.89
C ALA A 136 -12.73 2.31 -6.76
N ALA A 137 -11.70 1.97 -5.97
CA ALA A 137 -10.56 2.83 -5.71
C ALA A 137 -9.79 3.19 -7.00
N PRO A 138 -9.37 2.23 -7.85
CA PRO A 138 -8.68 2.55 -9.11
C PRO A 138 -9.48 3.47 -10.02
N ILE A 139 -10.80 3.26 -10.16
CA ILE A 139 -11.63 4.11 -11.03
C ILE A 139 -11.66 5.55 -10.49
N VAL A 140 -11.95 5.71 -9.20
CA VAL A 140 -12.21 7.03 -8.62
C VAL A 140 -10.91 7.80 -8.41
N GLU A 141 -9.85 7.14 -7.97
CA GLU A 141 -8.54 7.75 -7.82
C GLU A 141 -7.97 8.19 -9.17
N GLU A 142 -8.07 7.39 -10.23
CA GLU A 142 -7.62 7.83 -11.56
C GLU A 142 -8.45 9.02 -12.08
N MET A 143 -9.76 9.05 -11.82
CA MET A 143 -10.60 10.20 -12.13
C MET A 143 -10.15 11.47 -11.39
N ILE A 144 -9.77 11.36 -10.11
CA ILE A 144 -9.29 12.49 -9.32
C ILE A 144 -7.89 12.90 -9.75
N PHE A 145 -6.91 12.01 -9.67
CA PHE A 145 -5.51 12.34 -9.86
C PHE A 145 -5.18 12.65 -11.33
N ARG A 146 -5.62 11.82 -12.27
CA ARG A 146 -5.25 11.98 -13.70
C ARG A 146 -6.30 12.80 -14.43
N GLY A 147 -7.57 12.61 -14.05
CA GLY A 147 -8.69 13.32 -14.64
C GLY A 147 -8.79 14.79 -14.21
N VAL A 148 -8.65 15.10 -12.92
CA VAL A 148 -8.85 16.46 -12.40
C VAL A 148 -7.54 17.12 -11.99
N VAL A 149 -6.77 16.51 -11.08
CA VAL A 149 -5.56 17.10 -10.48
C VAL A 149 -4.51 17.38 -11.54
N LEU A 150 -4.13 16.38 -12.36
CA LEU A 150 -3.15 16.56 -13.43
C LEU A 150 -3.56 17.66 -14.42
N ARG A 151 -4.85 17.70 -14.81
CA ARG A 151 -5.37 18.73 -15.74
C ARG A 151 -5.40 20.12 -15.10
N GLY A 152 -5.68 20.19 -13.80
CA GLY A 152 -5.65 21.42 -13.00
C GLY A 152 -4.23 21.97 -12.86
N LEU A 153 -3.27 21.13 -12.51
CA LEU A 153 -1.85 21.50 -12.42
C LEU A 153 -1.32 22.00 -13.77
N ARG A 154 -1.61 21.29 -14.86
CA ARG A 154 -1.22 21.69 -16.23
C ARG A 154 -1.79 23.02 -16.70
N SER A 155 -2.75 23.62 -15.99
CA SER A 155 -3.22 24.99 -16.29
C SER A 155 -2.25 26.08 -15.82
N ARG A 156 -1.31 25.75 -14.94
CA ARG A 156 -0.38 26.71 -14.31
C ARG A 156 1.10 26.34 -14.45
N MET A 157 1.41 25.12 -14.85
CA MET A 157 2.81 24.65 -14.94
C MET A 157 3.03 23.72 -16.14
N PRO A 158 4.30 23.55 -16.58
CA PRO A 158 4.66 22.60 -17.63
C PRO A 158 4.26 21.16 -17.29
N THR A 159 3.98 20.36 -18.32
CA THR A 159 3.50 18.98 -18.16
C THR A 159 4.40 18.14 -17.26
N VAL A 160 5.73 18.22 -17.40
CA VAL A 160 6.67 17.42 -16.59
C VAL A 160 6.49 17.70 -15.11
N ILE A 161 6.46 18.98 -14.71
CA ILE A 161 6.26 19.40 -13.32
C ILE A 161 4.87 18.97 -12.83
N ALA A 162 3.83 19.12 -13.66
CA ALA A 162 2.48 18.71 -13.30
C ALA A 162 2.35 17.20 -13.05
N VAL A 163 3.04 16.37 -13.85
CA VAL A 163 3.05 14.91 -13.69
C VAL A 163 3.81 14.53 -12.41
N VAL A 164 4.97 15.13 -12.15
CA VAL A 164 5.74 14.88 -10.94
C VAL A 164 4.94 15.27 -9.69
N LEU A 165 4.38 16.48 -9.65
CA LEU A 165 3.58 16.93 -8.50
C LEU A 165 2.31 16.09 -8.33
N GLN A 166 1.63 15.71 -9.42
CA GLN A 166 0.49 14.79 -9.33
C GLN A 166 0.90 13.45 -8.72
N GLY A 167 2.04 12.88 -9.13
CA GLY A 167 2.56 11.63 -8.59
C GLY A 167 2.90 11.74 -7.11
N VAL A 168 3.55 12.83 -6.69
CA VAL A 168 3.83 13.11 -5.28
C VAL A 168 2.54 13.22 -4.46
N LEU A 169 1.53 13.94 -4.96
CA LEU A 169 0.22 14.01 -4.29
C LEU A 169 -0.47 12.64 -4.21
N PHE A 170 -0.28 11.78 -5.20
CA PHE A 170 -0.79 10.41 -5.18
C PHE A 170 -0.11 9.59 -4.07
N GLY A 171 1.22 9.61 -3.98
CA GLY A 171 1.93 8.94 -2.89
C GLY A 171 1.55 9.50 -1.52
N ALA A 172 1.42 10.83 -1.39
CA ALA A 172 1.05 11.47 -0.13
C ALA A 172 -0.38 11.11 0.34
N ALA A 173 -1.30 10.82 -0.58
CA ALA A 173 -2.65 10.39 -0.24
C ALA A 173 -2.70 8.98 0.40
N HIS A 174 -1.60 8.22 0.34
CA HIS A 174 -1.48 6.88 0.90
C HIS A 174 -0.77 6.85 2.26
N VAL A 175 -0.40 8.01 2.81
CA VAL A 175 0.14 8.11 4.17
C VAL A 175 -0.85 7.49 5.15
N ASP A 176 -0.39 6.55 5.95
CA ASP A 176 -1.11 6.12 7.13
C ASP A 176 -0.70 6.96 8.35
N PRO A 177 -1.60 7.75 8.95
CA PRO A 177 -1.29 8.57 10.12
C PRO A 177 -0.77 7.77 11.31
N VAL A 178 -1.13 6.50 11.44
CA VAL A 178 -0.69 5.63 12.54
C VAL A 178 0.83 5.42 12.52
N HIS A 179 1.41 5.35 11.32
CA HIS A 179 2.82 5.07 11.10
C HIS A 179 3.71 6.33 11.06
N GLY A 180 3.11 7.52 11.09
CA GLY A 180 3.83 8.80 11.12
C GLY A 180 4.96 8.90 10.08
N VAL A 181 6.18 9.21 10.55
CA VAL A 181 7.37 9.33 9.68
C VAL A 181 7.86 7.99 9.11
N GLY A 182 7.44 6.85 9.66
CA GLY A 182 7.79 5.53 9.15
C GLY A 182 7.24 5.23 7.75
N ASN A 183 6.22 5.99 7.32
CA ASN A 183 5.52 5.81 6.05
C ASN A 183 6.17 6.61 4.88
N VAL A 184 7.21 7.41 5.15
CA VAL A 184 7.82 8.28 4.12
C VAL A 184 8.38 7.48 2.94
N GLY A 185 8.99 6.32 3.18
CA GLY A 185 9.45 5.45 2.10
C GLY A 185 8.31 4.94 1.22
N LEU A 186 7.17 4.57 1.80
CA LEU A 186 5.96 4.17 1.06
C LEU A 186 5.46 5.32 0.17
N VAL A 187 5.40 6.54 0.70
CA VAL A 187 5.02 7.74 -0.06
C VAL A 187 5.91 7.93 -1.29
N LEU A 188 7.23 7.79 -1.14
CA LEU A 188 8.18 7.95 -2.25
C LEU A 188 8.00 6.86 -3.31
N VAL A 189 7.84 5.61 -2.89
CA VAL A 189 7.60 4.47 -3.79
C VAL A 189 6.29 4.63 -4.56
N LEU A 190 5.20 4.96 -3.87
CA LEU A 190 3.90 5.19 -4.49
C LEU A 190 3.87 6.48 -5.32
N SER A 191 4.72 7.46 -5.02
CA SER A 191 4.91 8.62 -5.89
C SER A 191 5.48 8.22 -7.25
N GLY A 192 6.43 7.26 -7.29
CA GLY A 192 6.98 6.70 -8.53
C GLY A 192 5.92 6.01 -9.39
N VAL A 193 5.09 5.15 -8.76
CA VAL A 193 3.91 4.55 -9.40
C VAL A 193 2.94 5.65 -9.90
N GLY A 194 2.74 6.66 -9.06
CA GLY A 194 1.93 7.83 -9.33
C GLY A 194 2.32 8.55 -10.62
N ILE A 195 3.62 8.79 -10.77
CA ILE A 195 4.26 9.40 -11.95
C ILE A 195 4.06 8.51 -13.18
N ALA A 196 4.31 7.20 -13.09
CA ALA A 196 4.16 6.28 -14.22
C ALA A 196 2.74 6.32 -14.81
N PHE A 197 1.71 6.28 -13.95
CA PHE A 197 0.32 6.41 -14.38
C PHE A 197 0.01 7.80 -14.95
N GLY A 198 0.58 8.87 -14.36
CA GLY A 198 0.46 10.24 -14.87
C GLY A 198 1.04 10.41 -16.28
N VAL A 199 2.22 9.84 -16.54
CA VAL A 199 2.85 9.78 -17.87
C VAL A 199 1.97 9.02 -18.84
N ALA A 200 1.50 7.82 -18.47
CA ALA A 200 0.63 7.02 -19.33
C ALA A 200 -0.66 7.79 -19.70
N SER A 201 -1.34 8.36 -18.72
CA SER A 201 -2.55 9.18 -18.94
C SER A 201 -2.28 10.40 -19.83
N HIS A 202 -1.10 11.02 -19.71
CA HIS A 202 -0.69 12.10 -20.59
C HIS A 202 -0.54 11.65 -22.05
N LEU A 203 0.13 10.52 -22.28
CA LEU A 203 0.39 9.96 -23.61
C LEU A 203 -0.89 9.45 -24.28
N PHE A 204 -1.70 8.67 -23.57
CA PHE A 204 -2.94 8.10 -24.11
C PHE A 204 -4.09 9.11 -24.21
N ARG A 205 -3.96 10.26 -23.54
CA ARG A 205 -4.98 11.32 -23.43
C ARG A 205 -6.32 10.83 -22.86
N ARG A 206 -6.29 9.72 -22.14
CA ARG A 206 -7.41 9.06 -21.45
C ARG A 206 -6.86 8.27 -20.27
N ILE A 207 -7.70 8.00 -19.28
CA ILE A 207 -7.30 7.36 -18.02
C ILE A 207 -7.53 5.84 -17.99
N GLY A 208 -8.21 5.28 -19.01
CA GLY A 208 -8.56 3.86 -19.06
C GLY A 208 -7.38 2.88 -18.85
N PRO A 209 -6.24 3.04 -19.55
CA PRO A 209 -5.07 2.19 -19.33
C PRO A 209 -4.53 2.27 -17.89
N SER A 210 -4.53 3.48 -17.30
CA SER A 210 -4.09 3.68 -15.91
C SER A 210 -5.06 3.04 -14.91
N ILE A 211 -6.39 3.06 -15.16
CA ILE A 211 -7.39 2.37 -14.32
C ILE A 211 -7.11 0.86 -14.28
N VAL A 212 -6.90 0.26 -15.44
CA VAL A 212 -6.60 -1.18 -15.53
C VAL A 212 -5.26 -1.50 -14.84
N ALA A 213 -4.23 -0.69 -15.09
CA ALA A 213 -2.92 -0.88 -14.47
C ALA A 213 -2.97 -0.76 -12.94
N HIS A 214 -3.73 0.19 -12.43
CA HIS A 214 -3.92 0.42 -11.00
C HIS A 214 -4.74 -0.73 -10.37
N ALA A 215 -5.80 -1.21 -11.02
CA ALA A 215 -6.52 -2.41 -10.57
C ALA A 215 -5.61 -3.65 -10.50
N LEU A 216 -4.74 -3.84 -11.49
CA LEU A 216 -3.74 -4.93 -11.48
C LEU A 216 -2.74 -4.76 -10.34
N PHE A 217 -2.27 -3.53 -10.09
CA PHE A 217 -1.38 -3.21 -8.98
C PHE A 217 -2.01 -3.57 -7.64
N ASN A 218 -3.22 -3.07 -7.37
CA ASN A 218 -3.92 -3.33 -6.11
C ASN A 218 -4.27 -4.81 -5.95
N GLY A 219 -4.70 -5.46 -7.04
CA GLY A 219 -4.97 -6.90 -7.04
C GLY A 219 -3.73 -7.74 -6.72
N ALA A 220 -2.57 -7.38 -7.28
CA ALA A 220 -1.30 -8.05 -6.99
C ALA A 220 -0.87 -7.87 -5.52
N VAL A 221 -0.93 -6.64 -4.99
CA VAL A 221 -0.63 -6.37 -3.58
C VAL A 221 -1.56 -7.17 -2.67
N LEU A 222 -2.86 -7.14 -2.94
CA LEU A 222 -3.85 -7.83 -2.12
C LEU A 222 -3.69 -9.36 -2.19
N LEU A 223 -3.32 -9.91 -3.35
CA LEU A 223 -3.02 -11.33 -3.49
C LEU A 223 -1.83 -11.73 -2.60
N VAL A 224 -0.76 -10.93 -2.59
CA VAL A 224 0.42 -11.20 -1.74
C VAL A 224 0.06 -11.16 -0.26
N VAL A 225 -0.70 -10.14 0.15
CA VAL A 225 -1.18 -9.94 1.52
C VAL A 225 -2.08 -11.10 1.96
N LEU A 226 -3.13 -11.44 1.19
CA LEU A 226 -4.09 -12.48 1.56
C LEU A 226 -3.54 -13.91 1.53
N THR A 227 -2.46 -14.16 0.78
CA THR A 227 -1.83 -15.48 0.74
C THR A 227 -0.79 -15.68 1.85
N GLY A 228 -0.44 -14.61 2.58
CA GLY A 228 0.62 -14.64 3.61
C GLY A 228 2.00 -14.94 3.02
N VAL A 229 2.19 -14.76 1.70
CA VAL A 229 3.48 -15.04 1.04
C VAL A 229 4.55 -14.09 1.55
N ALA A 230 4.19 -12.83 1.83
CA ALA A 230 5.12 -11.86 2.42
C ALA A 230 5.64 -12.33 3.79
N ASP A 231 4.75 -12.76 4.68
CA ASP A 231 5.12 -13.22 6.02
C ASP A 231 6.02 -14.46 5.97
N ARG A 232 5.72 -15.40 5.08
CA ARG A 232 6.54 -16.60 4.89
C ARG A 232 7.95 -16.27 4.38
N LEU A 233 8.07 -15.31 3.46
CA LEU A 233 9.36 -14.88 2.96
C LEU A 233 10.16 -14.16 4.05
N GLN A 234 9.50 -13.33 4.85
CA GLN A 234 10.15 -12.59 5.92
C GLN A 234 10.65 -13.54 7.03
N ASN A 235 9.82 -14.48 7.46
CA ASN A 235 10.21 -15.52 8.41
C ASN A 235 11.38 -16.36 7.88
N ALA A 236 11.34 -16.76 6.62
CA ALA A 236 12.43 -17.53 6.01
C ALA A 236 13.75 -16.74 5.90
N ILE A 237 13.70 -15.43 5.69
CA ILE A 237 14.88 -14.55 5.69
C ILE A 237 15.44 -14.41 7.10
N SER A 238 14.58 -14.15 8.09
CA SER A 238 14.98 -14.03 9.50
C SER A 238 15.59 -15.33 10.04
N GLU A 239 15.00 -16.49 9.74
CA GLU A 239 15.58 -17.80 10.07
C GLU A 239 16.95 -17.99 9.41
N ARG A 240 17.14 -17.53 8.16
CA ARG A 240 18.43 -17.61 7.46
C ARG A 240 19.49 -16.72 8.07
N GLU A 241 19.11 -15.53 8.52
CA GLU A 241 19.99 -14.57 9.18
C GLU A 241 20.43 -15.10 10.56
N GLU A 242 19.50 -15.68 11.32
CA GLU A 242 19.79 -16.31 12.61
C GLU A 242 20.74 -17.52 12.45
N VAL A 243 20.47 -18.42 11.49
CA VAL A 243 21.38 -19.54 11.18
C VAL A 243 22.74 -19.06 10.70
N GLY A 244 22.80 -17.98 9.90
CA GLY A 244 24.05 -17.39 9.43
C GLY A 244 24.91 -16.74 10.52
N VAL A 245 24.28 -16.27 11.61
CA VAL A 245 24.97 -15.75 12.81
C VAL A 245 25.52 -16.89 13.66
N VAL A 246 24.81 -18.02 13.75
CA VAL A 246 25.26 -19.21 14.51
C VAL A 246 26.40 -19.95 13.81
N ASP A 247 26.42 -19.97 12.47
CA ASP A 247 27.45 -20.63 11.67
C ASP A 247 28.72 -19.79 11.43
N GLN A 248 28.87 -18.61 12.05
CA GLN A 248 30.19 -17.97 12.06
C GLN A 248 31.12 -18.82 12.94
N PRO A 249 32.11 -19.55 12.37
CA PRO A 249 33.10 -20.20 13.20
C PRO A 249 33.79 -19.09 13.99
N TYR A 250 33.88 -19.24 15.30
CA TYR A 250 34.79 -18.46 16.12
C TYR A 250 36.21 -18.71 15.57
N VAL A 251 36.63 -17.87 14.63
CA VAL A 251 38.01 -17.87 14.14
C VAL A 251 38.80 -17.26 15.26
N ALA A 252 39.28 -18.12 16.16
CA ALA A 252 40.39 -17.74 17.02
C ALA A 252 41.51 -17.30 16.09
N GLU A 253 41.84 -16.00 16.10
CA GLU A 253 43.07 -15.52 15.50
C GLU A 253 44.21 -16.27 16.17
N VAL A 254 44.82 -17.20 15.42
CA VAL A 254 46.04 -17.88 15.85
C VAL A 254 47.16 -16.87 15.66
N ASP A 255 47.60 -16.25 16.75
CA ASP A 255 48.84 -15.49 16.78
C ASP A 255 50.00 -16.42 16.40
N ARG A 256 51.02 -15.88 15.72
CA ARG A 256 52.11 -16.64 15.09
C ARG A 256 53.07 -17.31 16.07
N ASP A 257 52.85 -17.17 17.37
CA ASP A 257 53.55 -17.89 18.42
C ASP A 257 52.51 -18.66 19.25
N GLY A 258 52.53 -19.99 19.16
CA GLY A 258 51.43 -20.87 19.54
C GLY A 258 51.10 -20.95 21.04
N ASP A 259 50.43 -19.92 21.57
CA ASP A 259 49.74 -19.96 22.86
C ASP A 259 48.28 -19.49 22.71
N ALA A 260 47.34 -20.36 23.09
CA ALA A 260 45.91 -20.07 23.03
C ALA A 260 45.49 -19.14 24.18
N ILE A 261 45.05 -17.91 23.86
CA ILE A 261 44.43 -17.00 24.83
C ILE A 261 42.97 -17.44 25.04
N SER A 262 42.67 -18.01 26.22
CA SER A 262 41.31 -18.22 26.68
C SER A 262 40.70 -16.87 27.06
N ILE A 263 39.76 -16.36 26.26
CA ILE A 263 38.90 -15.24 26.67
C ILE A 263 37.70 -15.83 27.42
N ARG A 264 37.73 -15.71 28.75
CA ARG A 264 36.55 -15.83 29.62
C ARG A 264 35.96 -14.44 29.87
N GLU A 265 34.63 -14.42 30.11
CA GLU A 265 33.73 -13.29 30.39
C GLU A 265 33.19 -12.53 29.17
N SER A 266 31.90 -12.25 28.99
CA SER A 266 30.69 -12.49 29.80
C SER A 266 29.46 -12.05 28.99
N ILE A 267 28.46 -12.92 28.79
CA ILE A 267 27.06 -12.48 28.61
C ILE A 267 26.21 -13.33 29.56
N ARG A 268 25.62 -12.66 30.55
CA ARG A 268 24.66 -13.26 31.48
C ARG A 268 23.37 -13.54 30.69
N LEU A 269 23.02 -14.81 30.54
CA LEU A 269 21.65 -15.22 30.29
C LEU A 269 20.85 -14.96 31.58
N GLY A 270 19.92 -14.01 31.52
CA GLY A 270 18.85 -13.88 32.50
C GLY A 270 17.61 -14.59 31.98
N ASP A 271 17.24 -15.66 32.68
CA ASP A 271 15.88 -16.14 32.96
C ASP A 271 14.90 -16.40 31.82
N ILE A 272 14.81 -17.66 31.36
CA ILE A 272 13.53 -18.38 31.24
C ILE A 272 13.78 -19.86 31.59
N VAL A 273 13.56 -20.22 32.86
CA VAL A 273 13.42 -21.61 33.31
C VAL A 273 11.93 -21.93 33.33
N HIS A 274 11.52 -22.92 32.54
CA HIS A 274 10.32 -23.70 32.81
C HIS A 274 10.78 -25.15 32.93
N ASP A 275 10.84 -25.66 34.16
CA ASP A 275 10.87 -27.09 34.44
C ASP A 275 10.08 -27.31 35.73
N ASP A 276 9.03 -28.12 35.65
CA ASP A 276 8.35 -28.67 36.82
C ASP A 276 8.40 -30.20 36.68
N GLU A 277 8.85 -30.81 37.76
CA GLU A 277 9.59 -32.06 37.80
C GLU A 277 8.75 -33.31 37.53
N ARG A 278 9.38 -34.30 36.90
CA ARG A 278 9.03 -35.71 37.05
C ARG A 278 9.68 -36.27 38.32
N VAL A 279 8.86 -36.72 39.27
CA VAL A 279 9.18 -37.67 40.34
C VAL A 279 7.95 -38.58 40.44
N GLY A 280 7.96 -39.90 40.48
CA GLY A 280 8.89 -40.96 40.81
C GLY A 280 7.99 -42.14 41.25
N ILE A 281 8.18 -43.33 40.69
CA ILE A 281 7.38 -44.53 40.98
C ILE A 281 8.05 -45.32 42.11
N GLU A 282 7.30 -45.64 43.17
CA GLU A 282 7.44 -46.72 44.19
C GLU A 282 6.49 -46.31 45.35
N ASP A 283 5.62 -47.09 46.00
CA ASP A 283 5.48 -48.53 46.19
C ASP A 283 4.00 -48.86 46.53
N THR A 284 3.54 -50.03 46.11
CA THR A 284 2.25 -50.63 46.50
C THR A 284 2.36 -51.37 47.83
N HIS A 285 1.52 -51.04 48.81
CA HIS A 285 1.12 -51.96 49.88
C HIS A 285 -0.38 -51.93 50.12
N VAL A 286 -0.95 -53.14 50.11
CA VAL A 286 -2.37 -53.50 50.28
C VAL A 286 -2.70 -53.70 51.76
N VAL A 287 -3.79 -53.06 52.21
CA VAL A 287 -4.68 -53.39 53.34
C VAL A 287 -6.01 -52.75 52.90
N GLU A 288 -7.10 -53.43 52.56
CA GLU A 288 -7.86 -54.57 53.12
C GLU A 288 -8.46 -55.43 51.99
#